data_AF-A0A920TWK4-F1
#
_entry.id   AF-A0A920TWK4-F1
#
_cell.length_a   1.000
_cell.length_b   1.000
_cell.length_c   1.000
_cell.angle_alpha   90.00
_cell.angle_beta   90.00
_cell.angle_gamma   90.00
#
_symmetry.space_group_name_H-M   'P 1'
#
loop_
_entity.id
_entity.type
_entity.pdbx_description
1 polymer ?
#
loop_
_entity_poly.entity_id
_entity_poly.type
_entity_poly.pdbx_seq_one_letter_code
_entity_poly.pdbx_strand_id
1 'polypeptide(L)'
;MTKSNGNGNGNRHGATDEKVNISTDPISPKSKKVYVSGTVHPQIKVPFREISLSSSTTETSNDNGNGYHPKKDDNSLIVYDTSGPYTDPNVQINIREGLEPIRLSWITSRRDVEYYEGRKIEPKDDGYREGENPNTERFPKTREKVLRAKSGKNVTQMHYAKKGIITPEMEFIAIRENQKRKQWVEDAEREKRLAGNSFGASLPQEITPEFVRDEVALGRAIIPANINHPESEPMIIGRNFLVKINANIGNSAVTSSIEEEVEKMVWASRCGSDNVMDLSTGKNIHTTREWILRNSPVPIGTVPIYQALEKVNGIIEDLTWEIYRDTLIEQCEQGVDYFTIHAGVLLRYVPMTAKRVTGIVSRGGAILAKWCLSHHKENFLYTNFEEICEIMKTYDVSFSLGDGLRPGSTADANDEAQFSELETLGELTQIAWKHEVQTMIEGPGHVPMHMIKENMEKQLKACGEAPFIHWGL
;
A
#
# COMPACT_ATOMS: atom_id res chain seq x y z
N MET A 1 -20.06 56.48 -12.76
CA MET A 1 -18.96 55.50 -12.95
C MET A 1 -18.52 55.01 -11.59
N THR A 2 -18.89 53.79 -11.21
CA THR A 2 -18.09 52.87 -10.40
C THR A 2 -18.81 51.52 -10.37
N LYS A 3 -18.06 50.48 -10.71
CA LYS A 3 -18.52 49.12 -11.03
C LYS A 3 -18.95 48.37 -9.77
N SER A 4 -20.07 47.64 -9.83
CA SER A 4 -20.31 46.52 -8.92
C SER A 4 -19.55 45.30 -9.45
N ASN A 5 -18.65 44.75 -8.63
CA ASN A 5 -18.08 43.43 -8.88
C ASN A 5 -19.03 42.40 -8.27
N GLY A 6 -19.70 41.63 -9.13
CA GLY A 6 -20.48 40.48 -8.72
C GLY A 6 -19.56 39.38 -8.20
N ASN A 7 -19.73 39.01 -6.94
CA ASN A 7 -19.15 37.80 -6.38
C ASN A 7 -20.07 36.64 -6.77
N GLY A 8 -19.64 35.84 -7.76
CA GLY A 8 -20.32 34.61 -8.14
C GLY A 8 -20.08 33.52 -7.09
N ASN A 9 -20.95 33.43 -6.09
CA ASN A 9 -21.02 32.27 -5.21
C ASN A 9 -21.71 31.12 -5.95
N GLY A 10 -20.90 30.27 -6.60
CA GLY A 10 -21.34 28.94 -6.99
C GLY A 10 -21.49 28.08 -5.75
N ASN A 11 -22.71 27.61 -5.49
CA ASN A 11 -23.05 26.65 -4.43
C ASN A 11 -22.07 25.47 -4.44
N ARG A 12 -21.19 25.42 -3.44
CA ARG A 12 -20.45 24.22 -3.06
C ARG A 12 -21.43 23.34 -2.30
N HIS A 13 -21.71 22.14 -2.81
CA HIS A 13 -22.44 21.14 -2.04
C HIS A 13 -21.43 20.30 -1.25
N GLY A 14 -21.51 20.35 0.08
CA GLY A 14 -21.03 19.26 0.93
C GLY A 14 -19.77 19.45 1.79
N ALA A 15 -19.30 20.67 2.06
CA ALA A 15 -18.21 20.90 3.01
C ALA A 15 -18.55 22.09 3.92
N THR A 16 -18.21 21.99 5.21
CA THR A 16 -18.07 23.18 6.05
C THR A 16 -17.13 24.15 5.34
N ASP A 17 -17.43 25.45 5.33
CA ASP A 17 -16.54 26.48 4.75
C ASP A 17 -15.19 26.62 5.49
N GLU A 18 -14.85 25.68 6.37
CA GLU A 18 -13.57 25.62 7.07
C GLU A 18 -12.51 24.99 6.17
N LYS A 19 -11.48 25.78 5.88
CA LYS A 19 -10.31 25.34 5.14
C LYS A 19 -9.61 24.22 5.94
N VAL A 20 -9.58 23.01 5.40
CA VAL A 20 -8.81 21.89 5.97
C VAL A 20 -7.34 22.29 6.00
N ASN A 21 -6.72 22.25 7.18
CA ASN A 21 -5.29 22.53 7.35
C ASN A 21 -4.52 21.22 7.25
N ILE A 22 -3.57 21.15 6.32
CA ILE A 22 -2.72 19.97 6.16
C ILE A 22 -1.64 19.94 7.25
N SER A 23 -1.54 18.82 7.96
CA SER A 23 -0.63 18.65 9.10
C SER A 23 0.85 18.58 8.66
N THR A 24 1.59 19.67 8.84
CA THR A 24 3.00 19.81 8.38
C THR A 24 4.02 20.13 9.47
N ASP A 25 3.58 20.33 10.72
CA ASP A 25 4.51 20.58 11.82
C ASP A 25 5.41 19.36 12.10
N PRO A 26 6.61 19.50 12.67
CA PRO A 26 7.37 18.36 13.17
C PRO A 26 6.54 17.49 14.13
N ILE A 27 6.75 16.16 14.14
CA ILE A 27 5.98 15.21 14.97
C ILE A 27 6.11 15.51 16.47
N SER A 28 7.29 15.95 16.89
CA SER A 28 7.59 16.32 18.27
C SER A 28 8.68 17.41 18.30
N PRO A 29 8.69 18.31 19.31
CA PRO A 29 9.69 19.37 19.42
C PRO A 29 11.15 18.89 19.47
N LYS A 30 11.38 17.65 19.93
CA LYS A 30 12.72 17.04 20.01
C LYS A 30 13.04 16.14 18.83
N SER A 31 12.19 16.14 17.80
CA SER A 31 12.39 15.32 16.62
C SER A 31 12.59 16.17 15.38
N LYS A 32 13.47 15.71 14.48
CA LYS A 32 13.69 16.34 13.17
C LYS A 32 13.82 15.26 12.10
N LYS A 33 13.40 15.59 10.88
CA LYS A 33 13.67 14.77 9.70
C LYS A 33 15.17 14.75 9.43
N VAL A 34 15.72 13.57 9.16
CA VAL A 34 17.09 13.37 8.70
C VAL A 34 17.10 12.39 7.53
N TYR A 35 18.14 12.46 6.70
CA TYR A 35 18.28 11.56 5.56
C TYR A 35 19.62 10.84 5.60
N VAL A 36 19.64 9.61 5.10
CA VAL A 36 20.86 8.83 4.87
C VAL A 36 21.02 8.64 3.37
N SER A 37 22.17 9.01 2.84
CA SER A 37 22.45 8.85 1.41
C SER A 37 22.72 7.39 1.03
N GLY A 38 22.31 7.02 -0.18
CA GLY A 38 22.72 5.77 -0.80
C GLY A 38 24.23 5.68 -1.03
N THR A 39 24.73 4.45 -1.11
CA THR A 39 26.14 4.13 -1.37
C THR A 39 26.37 3.71 -2.83
N VAL A 40 25.48 2.86 -3.37
CA VAL A 40 25.46 2.39 -4.76
C VAL A 40 24.80 3.45 -5.65
N HIS A 41 23.75 4.10 -5.14
CA HIS A 41 23.01 5.18 -5.81
C HIS A 41 23.07 6.46 -4.95
N PRO A 42 24.10 7.33 -5.14
CA PRO A 42 24.33 8.51 -4.31
C PRO A 42 23.19 9.54 -4.30
N GLN A 43 22.31 9.50 -5.30
CA GLN A 43 21.12 10.35 -5.39
C GLN A 43 20.00 9.95 -4.42
N ILE A 44 20.03 8.72 -3.88
CA ILE A 44 19.04 8.26 -2.91
C ILE A 44 19.23 9.00 -1.60
N LYS A 45 18.12 9.47 -1.03
CA LYS A 45 18.02 10.01 0.33
C LYS A 45 16.95 9.26 1.09
N VAL A 46 17.36 8.40 2.02
CA VAL A 46 16.45 7.57 2.81
C VAL A 46 16.04 8.32 4.09
N PRO A 47 14.75 8.58 4.31
CA PRO A 47 14.28 9.40 5.41
C PRO A 47 14.22 8.61 6.72
N PHE A 48 14.54 9.32 7.79
CA PHE A 48 14.34 8.88 9.16
C PHE A 48 13.95 10.07 10.03
N ARG A 49 13.51 9.77 11.25
CA ARG A 49 13.34 10.77 12.29
C ARG A 49 14.41 10.60 13.35
N GLU A 50 15.18 11.65 13.59
CA GLU A 50 16.14 11.72 14.69
C GLU A 50 15.45 12.36 15.91
N ILE A 51 15.53 11.72 17.07
CA ILE A 51 14.97 12.17 18.33
C ILE A 51 16.13 12.50 19.28
N SER A 52 16.29 13.77 19.65
CA SER A 52 17.30 14.20 20.62
C SER A 52 16.97 13.68 22.02
N LEU A 53 17.92 13.00 22.65
CA LEU A 53 17.84 12.51 24.01
C LEU A 53 18.44 13.54 24.98
N SER A 54 17.98 13.53 26.23
CA SER A 54 18.65 14.30 27.29
C SER A 54 19.97 13.63 27.67
N SER A 55 21.02 14.43 27.90
CA SER A 55 22.30 13.94 28.41
C SER A 55 22.12 13.18 29.73
N SER A 56 22.62 11.95 29.84
CA SER A 56 22.64 11.23 31.11
C SER A 56 23.60 11.90 32.08
N THR A 57 23.14 12.23 33.29
CA THR A 57 23.97 12.86 34.34
C THR A 57 24.71 11.88 35.24
N THR A 58 24.60 10.57 35.00
CA THR A 58 25.17 9.52 35.86
C THR A 58 26.47 8.97 35.29
N GLU A 59 27.60 9.56 35.70
CA GLU A 59 28.96 9.04 35.41
C GLU A 59 29.35 7.84 36.31
N THR A 60 28.55 7.53 37.33
CA THR A 60 28.76 6.42 38.27
C THR A 60 27.51 5.56 38.39
N SER A 61 27.69 4.25 38.49
CA SER A 61 26.64 3.32 38.91
C SER A 61 26.16 3.72 40.31
N ASN A 62 25.06 4.45 40.39
CA ASN A 62 24.44 4.76 41.67
C ASN A 62 23.44 3.66 42.03
N ASP A 63 23.39 3.31 43.31
CA ASP A 63 22.45 2.34 43.94
C ASP A 63 20.95 2.65 43.73
N ASN A 64 20.63 3.67 42.92
CA ASN A 64 19.28 4.16 42.64
C ASN A 64 18.67 3.53 41.37
N GLY A 65 19.39 2.62 40.70
CA GLY A 65 18.88 1.90 39.52
C GLY A 65 18.84 2.69 38.21
N ASN A 66 19.37 3.92 38.17
CA ASN A 66 19.56 4.64 36.92
C ASN A 66 20.72 4.01 36.15
N GLY A 67 20.44 3.51 34.95
CA GLY A 67 21.40 2.78 34.11
C GLY A 67 22.72 3.53 33.89
N TYR A 68 23.80 2.77 33.80
CA TYR A 68 25.11 3.27 33.41
C TYR A 68 25.13 3.52 31.89
N HIS A 69 25.43 4.75 31.49
CA HIS A 69 25.57 5.15 30.09
C HIS A 69 27.04 5.55 29.84
N PRO A 70 27.80 4.79 29.04
CA PRO A 70 29.17 5.18 28.71
C PRO A 70 29.17 6.50 27.91
N LYS A 71 30.23 7.32 28.07
CA LYS A 71 30.41 8.64 27.43
C LYS A 71 30.31 8.67 25.88
N LYS A 72 30.12 7.52 25.23
CA LYS A 72 29.99 7.34 23.78
C LYS A 72 28.56 7.20 23.28
N ASP A 73 27.55 7.22 24.15
CA ASP A 73 26.16 7.14 23.70
C ASP A 73 25.81 8.40 22.87
N ASP A 74 25.41 8.17 21.62
CA ASP A 74 24.89 9.23 20.75
C ASP A 74 23.69 9.89 21.44
N ASN A 75 23.69 11.22 21.53
CA ASN A 75 22.62 12.01 22.16
C ASN A 75 21.30 12.01 21.35
N SER A 76 21.09 11.03 20.49
CA SER A 76 19.93 10.95 19.61
C SER A 76 19.62 9.53 19.15
N LEU A 77 18.34 9.21 19.04
CA LEU A 77 17.84 7.96 18.47
C LEU A 77 17.29 8.19 17.07
N ILE A 78 17.64 7.34 16.12
CA ILE A 78 17.04 7.32 14.78
C ILE A 78 15.93 6.28 14.75
N VAL A 79 14.77 6.67 14.25
CA VAL A 79 13.61 5.78 14.08
C VAL A 79 13.10 5.82 12.64
N TYR A 80 12.48 4.72 12.22
CA TYR A 80 11.75 4.62 10.96
C TYR A 80 10.69 5.73 10.88
N ASP A 81 10.54 6.33 9.70
CA ASP A 81 9.65 7.46 9.48
C ASP A 81 8.98 7.38 8.12
N THR A 82 7.66 7.32 8.15
CA THR A 82 6.74 7.19 7.00
C THR A 82 6.08 8.51 6.63
N SER A 83 6.29 9.57 7.42
CA SER A 83 5.58 10.85 7.26
C SER A 83 5.96 11.64 6.00
N GLY A 84 6.94 11.15 5.23
CA GLY A 84 7.39 11.79 4.00
C GLY A 84 7.91 13.22 4.21
N PRO A 85 7.82 14.08 3.18
CA PRO A 85 8.28 15.46 3.25
C PRO A 85 7.42 16.35 4.14
N TYR A 86 6.23 15.90 4.57
CA TYR A 86 5.32 16.69 5.40
C TYR A 86 5.90 17.11 6.75
N THR A 87 6.89 16.38 7.27
CA THR A 87 7.54 16.70 8.55
C THR A 87 8.95 17.25 8.38
N ASP A 88 9.37 17.53 7.14
CA ASP A 88 10.63 18.20 6.84
C ASP A 88 10.41 19.73 6.79
N PRO A 89 10.93 20.49 7.77
CA PRO A 89 10.73 21.94 7.80
C PRO A 89 11.39 22.68 6.63
N ASN A 90 12.26 22.00 5.85
CA ASN A 90 12.91 22.57 4.67
C ASN A 90 12.10 22.37 3.38
N VAL A 91 11.00 21.62 3.42
CA VAL A 91 10.16 21.36 2.25
C VAL A 91 8.88 22.19 2.35
N GLN A 92 8.60 22.99 1.33
CA GLN A 92 7.35 23.73 1.23
C GLN A 92 6.27 22.86 0.61
N ILE A 93 5.26 22.48 1.39
CA ILE A 93 4.15 21.65 0.93
C ILE A 93 3.07 22.50 0.25
N ASN A 94 2.67 22.08 -0.95
CA ASN A 94 1.49 22.59 -1.63
C ASN A 94 0.75 21.43 -2.31
N ILE A 95 -0.42 21.06 -1.77
CA ILE A 95 -1.17 19.90 -2.23
C ILE A 95 -1.67 20.00 -3.69
N ARG A 96 -1.71 21.21 -4.26
CA ARG A 96 -2.06 21.46 -5.67
C ARG A 96 -0.90 21.19 -6.63
N GLU A 97 0.31 21.19 -6.11
CA GLU A 97 1.52 20.92 -6.90
C GLU A 97 1.91 19.44 -6.87
N GLY A 98 1.45 18.71 -5.85
CA GLY A 98 1.88 17.34 -5.54
C GLY A 98 3.26 17.28 -4.87
N LEU A 99 3.67 16.10 -4.45
CA LEU A 99 5.01 15.84 -3.94
C LEU A 99 6.04 15.75 -5.07
N GLU A 100 7.31 15.90 -4.71
CA GLU A 100 8.41 15.70 -5.66
C GLU A 100 8.45 14.22 -6.12
N PRO A 101 8.49 13.95 -7.43
CA PRO A 101 8.51 12.58 -7.97
C PRO A 101 9.92 11.96 -7.88
N ILE A 102 10.41 11.71 -6.66
CA ILE A 102 11.80 11.33 -6.35
C ILE A 102 12.29 10.09 -7.12
N ARG A 103 11.41 9.14 -7.44
CA ARG A 103 11.76 7.89 -8.14
C ARG A 103 11.77 8.03 -9.67
N LEU A 104 11.26 9.11 -10.25
CA LEU A 104 11.04 9.22 -11.69
C LEU A 104 12.33 9.02 -12.51
N SER A 105 13.44 9.58 -12.03
CA SER A 105 14.76 9.42 -12.65
C SER A 105 15.26 7.97 -12.58
N TRP A 106 14.92 7.24 -11.51
CA TRP A 106 15.32 5.84 -11.30
C TRP A 106 14.57 4.90 -12.23
N ILE A 107 13.29 5.19 -12.47
CA ILE A 107 12.40 4.43 -13.35
C ILE A 107 12.82 4.65 -14.81
N THR A 108 12.97 5.91 -15.23
CA THR A 108 13.29 6.26 -16.62
C THR A 108 14.70 5.87 -17.03
N SER A 109 15.68 5.93 -16.12
CA SER A 109 17.09 5.59 -16.41
C SER A 109 17.32 4.11 -16.75
N ARG A 110 16.43 3.20 -16.32
CA ARG A 110 16.49 1.76 -16.71
C ARG A 110 16.19 1.52 -18.19
N ARG A 111 15.53 2.48 -18.85
CA ARG A 111 15.14 2.41 -20.28
C ARG A 111 14.21 1.24 -20.61
N ASP A 112 13.52 0.67 -19.63
CA ASP A 112 12.51 -0.38 -19.82
C ASP A 112 11.08 0.15 -19.94
N VAL A 113 10.86 1.45 -19.66
CA VAL A 113 9.56 2.14 -19.79
C VAL A 113 9.51 3.10 -20.99
N GLU A 114 8.31 3.40 -21.46
CA GLU A 114 8.02 4.45 -22.44
C GLU A 114 6.83 5.30 -21.99
N TYR A 115 6.82 6.58 -22.40
CA TYR A 115 5.65 7.44 -22.25
C TYR A 115 4.63 7.14 -23.34
N TYR A 116 3.36 7.09 -22.98
CA TYR A 116 2.25 6.98 -23.93
C TYR A 116 1.07 7.84 -23.47
N GLU A 117 0.12 8.07 -24.38
CA GLU A 117 -1.14 8.72 -24.05
C GLU A 117 -2.03 7.74 -23.29
N GLY A 118 -2.30 8.06 -22.03
CA GLY A 118 -3.14 7.24 -21.16
C GLY A 118 -4.60 7.24 -21.57
N ARG A 119 -5.39 6.44 -20.87
CA ARG A 119 -6.85 6.41 -20.98
C ARG A 119 -7.43 7.80 -20.66
N LYS A 120 -8.44 8.21 -21.43
CA LYS A 120 -9.21 9.42 -21.14
C LYS A 120 -10.14 9.18 -19.95
N ILE A 121 -10.20 10.16 -19.05
CA ILE A 121 -11.12 10.13 -17.91
C ILE A 121 -12.55 10.31 -18.43
N GLU A 122 -13.45 9.41 -18.02
CA GLU A 122 -14.86 9.39 -18.37
C GLU A 122 -15.72 9.76 -17.14
N PRO A 123 -16.93 10.32 -17.31
CA PRO A 123 -17.81 10.67 -16.18
C PRO A 123 -18.10 9.50 -15.22
N LYS A 124 -18.19 8.28 -15.75
CA LYS A 124 -18.45 7.07 -14.95
C LYS A 124 -17.32 6.73 -13.97
N ASP A 125 -16.09 7.21 -14.20
CA ASP A 125 -14.94 6.98 -13.32
C ASP A 125 -15.13 7.69 -11.97
N ASP A 126 -15.88 8.78 -12.00
CA ASP A 126 -16.29 9.57 -10.85
C ASP A 126 -17.75 9.29 -10.45
N GLY A 127 -18.39 8.24 -10.98
CA GLY A 127 -19.78 7.87 -10.64
C GLY A 127 -20.86 8.81 -11.19
N TYR A 128 -20.58 9.51 -12.29
CA TYR A 128 -21.51 10.42 -12.96
C TYR A 128 -22.00 9.87 -14.30
N ARG A 129 -23.20 10.28 -14.72
CA ARG A 129 -23.74 10.03 -16.06
C ARG A 129 -23.23 11.08 -17.05
N GLU A 130 -23.28 10.75 -18.35
CA GLU A 130 -22.95 11.72 -19.40
C GLU A 130 -23.81 13.00 -19.26
N GLY A 131 -23.15 14.15 -19.29
CA GLY A 131 -23.80 15.47 -19.14
C GLY A 131 -23.98 15.96 -17.70
N GLU A 132 -23.71 15.15 -16.68
CA GLU A 132 -23.65 15.63 -15.30
C GLU A 132 -22.35 16.43 -15.05
N ASN A 133 -22.45 17.61 -14.45
CA ASN A 133 -21.29 18.40 -14.05
C ASN A 133 -20.92 18.07 -12.59
N PRO A 134 -19.74 17.48 -12.33
CA PRO A 134 -19.34 17.07 -10.98
C PRO A 134 -19.09 18.24 -10.03
N ASN A 135 -18.92 19.48 -10.55
CA ASN A 135 -18.51 20.68 -9.80
C ASN A 135 -17.37 20.42 -8.79
N THR A 136 -16.54 19.41 -9.07
CA THR A 136 -15.44 18.93 -8.24
C THR A 136 -14.15 19.23 -8.97
N GLU A 137 -13.19 19.79 -8.25
CA GLU A 137 -11.93 20.19 -8.85
C GLU A 137 -11.03 18.97 -9.14
N ARG A 138 -10.61 18.85 -10.40
CA ARG A 138 -9.58 17.89 -10.78
C ARG A 138 -8.20 18.36 -10.35
N PHE A 139 -7.31 17.42 -10.07
CA PHE A 139 -5.94 17.74 -9.72
C PHE A 139 -5.29 18.59 -10.83
N PRO A 140 -4.75 19.80 -10.54
CA PRO A 140 -4.32 20.72 -11.59
C PRO A 140 -3.16 20.21 -12.46
N LYS A 141 -2.36 19.28 -11.94
CA LYS A 141 -1.20 18.70 -12.63
C LYS A 141 -1.40 17.24 -13.01
N THR A 142 -2.63 16.82 -13.30
CA THR A 142 -2.89 15.49 -13.84
C THR A 142 -2.02 15.26 -15.09
N ARG A 143 -1.35 14.12 -15.13
CA ARG A 143 -0.38 13.81 -16.19
C ARG A 143 -1.11 13.43 -17.48
N GLU A 144 -0.84 14.12 -18.57
CA GLU A 144 -1.38 13.76 -19.90
C GLU A 144 -0.70 12.52 -20.49
N LYS A 145 0.59 12.33 -20.20
CA LYS A 145 1.37 11.16 -20.59
C LYS A 145 1.80 10.39 -19.36
N VAL A 146 1.55 9.09 -19.39
CA VAL A 146 1.88 8.15 -18.32
C VAL A 146 2.90 7.13 -18.81
N LEU A 147 3.55 6.45 -17.89
CA LEU A 147 4.56 5.43 -18.19
C LEU A 147 3.89 4.05 -18.31
N ARG A 148 4.41 3.24 -19.22
CA ARG A 148 4.19 1.79 -19.29
C ARG A 148 5.50 1.07 -19.60
N ALA A 149 5.58 -0.21 -19.31
CA ALA A 149 6.63 -1.07 -19.84
C ALA A 149 6.66 -1.02 -21.38
N LYS A 150 7.85 -0.97 -21.95
CA LYS A 150 8.04 -1.17 -23.40
C LYS A 150 7.57 -2.57 -23.79
N SER A 151 7.14 -2.72 -25.05
CA SER A 151 6.76 -4.02 -25.59
C SER A 151 7.84 -5.09 -25.33
N GLY A 152 7.44 -6.23 -24.76
CA GLY A 152 8.34 -7.33 -24.41
C GLY A 152 9.21 -7.10 -23.16
N LYS A 153 9.03 -6.00 -22.44
CA LYS A 153 9.69 -5.74 -21.15
C LYS A 153 8.75 -6.03 -19.98
N ASN A 154 9.36 -6.37 -18.86
CA ASN A 154 8.72 -6.46 -17.56
C ASN A 154 9.45 -5.49 -16.63
N VAL A 155 8.71 -4.68 -15.89
CA VAL A 155 9.25 -3.60 -15.07
C VAL A 155 9.11 -3.87 -13.58
N THR A 156 8.67 -5.07 -13.19
CA THR A 156 8.43 -5.39 -11.79
C THR A 156 9.72 -5.52 -10.99
N GLN A 157 9.68 -5.20 -9.69
CA GLN A 157 10.84 -5.46 -8.82
C GLN A 157 11.18 -6.96 -8.76
N MET A 158 10.19 -7.86 -8.81
CA MET A 158 10.42 -9.31 -8.90
C MET A 158 11.16 -9.70 -10.18
N HIS A 159 10.85 -9.09 -11.33
CA HIS A 159 11.57 -9.33 -12.58
C HIS A 159 13.04 -8.92 -12.46
N TYR A 160 13.32 -7.72 -11.95
CA TYR A 160 14.70 -7.26 -11.75
C TYR A 160 15.43 -8.15 -10.75
N ALA A 161 14.77 -8.54 -9.66
CA ALA A 161 15.34 -9.41 -8.64
C ALA A 161 15.74 -10.78 -9.19
N LYS A 162 14.86 -11.44 -9.95
CA LYS A 162 15.13 -12.73 -10.60
C LYS A 162 16.25 -12.67 -11.64
N LYS A 163 16.47 -11.49 -12.25
CA LYS A 163 17.63 -11.21 -13.12
C LYS A 163 18.92 -10.91 -12.37
N GLY A 164 18.88 -10.89 -11.04
CA GLY A 164 20.02 -10.57 -10.20
C GLY A 164 20.33 -9.08 -10.09
N ILE A 165 19.43 -8.20 -10.55
CA ILE A 165 19.60 -6.74 -10.58
C ILE A 165 19.15 -6.15 -9.24
N ILE A 166 20.00 -5.31 -8.65
CA ILE A 166 19.66 -4.48 -7.48
C ILE A 166 19.20 -3.12 -8.00
N THR A 167 17.96 -2.76 -7.67
CA THR A 167 17.36 -1.50 -8.08
C THR A 167 17.61 -0.41 -7.02
N PRO A 168 17.47 0.89 -7.38
CA PRO A 168 17.44 1.96 -6.41
C PRO A 168 16.43 1.74 -5.27
N GLU A 169 15.25 1.17 -5.53
CA GLU A 169 14.29 0.85 -4.46
C GLU A 169 14.84 -0.22 -3.49
N MET A 170 15.53 -1.24 -3.98
CA MET A 170 16.12 -2.28 -3.13
C MET A 170 17.23 -1.72 -2.22
N GLU A 171 18.08 -0.81 -2.72
CA GLU A 171 19.05 -0.11 -1.87
C GLU A 171 18.38 0.81 -0.85
N PHE A 172 17.38 1.60 -1.29
CA PHE A 172 16.62 2.49 -0.42
C PHE A 172 16.08 1.73 0.80
N ILE A 173 15.47 0.58 0.54
CA ILE A 173 14.89 -0.31 1.55
C ILE A 173 15.95 -0.89 2.47
N ALA A 174 17.07 -1.36 1.94
CA ALA A 174 18.14 -1.92 2.77
C ALA A 174 18.64 -0.90 3.80
N ILE A 175 18.80 0.36 3.39
CA ILE A 175 19.16 1.45 4.29
C ILE A 175 18.02 1.70 5.30
N ARG A 176 16.77 1.79 4.83
CA ARG A 176 15.58 2.10 5.65
C ARG A 176 15.36 1.08 6.75
N GLU A 177 15.44 -0.21 6.41
CA GLU A 177 15.23 -1.32 7.34
C GLU A 177 16.36 -1.44 8.38
N ASN A 178 17.57 -0.99 8.06
CA ASN A 178 18.66 -1.02 9.03
C ASN A 178 18.50 0.02 10.14
N GLN A 179 17.83 1.17 9.93
CA GLN A 179 17.70 2.25 10.94
C GLN A 179 19.05 2.67 11.59
N LYS A 180 20.16 2.56 10.86
CA LYS A 180 21.54 2.68 11.38
C LYS A 180 21.87 1.77 12.59
N ARG A 181 21.16 0.64 12.77
CA ARG A 181 21.30 -0.29 13.91
C ARG A 181 22.73 -0.78 14.16
N LYS A 182 23.56 -0.92 13.12
CA LYS A 182 24.98 -1.31 13.25
C LYS A 182 25.77 -0.49 14.28
N GLN A 183 25.41 0.77 14.49
CA GLN A 183 26.10 1.67 15.43
C GLN A 183 25.78 1.37 16.90
N TRP A 184 24.79 0.53 17.18
CA TRP A 184 24.23 0.31 18.53
C TRP A 184 24.44 -1.10 19.08
N VAL A 185 24.98 -2.02 18.25
CA VAL A 185 25.21 -3.42 18.61
C VAL A 185 26.54 -3.54 19.36
N GLU A 186 26.51 -3.28 20.66
CA GLU A 186 27.72 -3.31 21.52
C GLU A 186 27.61 -4.26 22.72
N ASP A 187 26.42 -4.82 23.00
CA ASP A 187 26.17 -5.65 24.19
C ASP A 187 25.64 -7.05 23.82
N ALA A 188 26.53 -8.04 23.85
CA ALA A 188 26.21 -9.42 23.49
C ALA A 188 25.16 -10.08 24.39
N GLU A 189 25.11 -9.75 25.69
CA GLU A 189 24.11 -10.31 26.61
C GLU A 189 22.72 -9.72 26.34
N ARG A 190 22.64 -8.41 26.09
CA ARG A 190 21.39 -7.75 25.67
C ARG A 190 20.88 -8.32 24.36
N GLU A 191 21.73 -8.45 23.34
CA GLU A 191 21.32 -8.99 22.04
C GLU A 191 20.82 -10.44 22.18
N LYS A 192 21.50 -11.26 23.00
CA LYS A 192 21.06 -12.63 23.29
C LYS A 192 19.69 -12.67 23.95
N ARG A 193 19.41 -11.76 24.90
CA ARG A 193 18.12 -11.67 25.60
C ARG A 193 17.00 -11.16 24.69
N LEU A 194 17.30 -10.25 23.77
CA LEU A 194 16.32 -9.63 22.87
C LEU A 194 16.06 -10.42 21.58
N ALA A 195 16.85 -11.47 21.28
CA ALA A 195 16.74 -12.27 20.06
C ALA A 195 15.32 -12.85 19.82
N GLY A 196 14.56 -13.10 20.88
CA GLY A 196 13.18 -13.59 20.79
C GLY A 196 13.06 -14.96 20.10
N ASN A 197 11.88 -15.24 19.54
CA ASN A 197 11.62 -16.43 18.73
C ASN A 197 10.97 -16.02 17.40
N SER A 198 11.70 -16.17 16.29
CA SER A 198 11.25 -15.81 14.95
C SER A 198 10.38 -16.89 14.27
N PHE A 199 10.20 -18.04 14.92
CA PHE A 199 9.53 -19.22 14.37
C PHE A 199 10.15 -19.68 13.03
N GLY A 200 11.47 -19.59 12.89
CA GLY A 200 12.20 -20.00 11.70
C GLY A 200 12.34 -18.93 10.62
N ALA A 201 11.98 -17.67 10.89
CA ALA A 201 12.25 -16.56 9.96
C ALA A 201 13.77 -16.31 9.83
N SER A 202 14.19 -15.86 8.65
CA SER A 202 15.59 -15.56 8.32
C SER A 202 15.86 -14.07 8.56
N LEU A 203 16.16 -13.70 9.81
CA LEU A 203 16.44 -12.32 10.20
C LEU A 203 17.95 -12.07 10.25
N PRO A 204 18.55 -11.48 9.20
CA PRO A 204 19.98 -11.17 9.24
C PRO A 204 20.26 -10.02 10.21
N GLN A 205 21.49 -9.95 10.70
CA GLN A 205 21.94 -8.84 11.56
C GLN A 205 21.98 -7.50 10.80
N GLU A 206 22.24 -7.56 9.50
CA GLU A 206 22.21 -6.42 8.59
C GLU A 206 21.39 -6.77 7.36
N ILE A 207 20.54 -5.85 6.95
CA ILE A 207 19.80 -5.94 5.70
C ILE A 207 20.64 -5.33 4.59
N THR A 208 21.10 -6.13 3.62
CA THR A 208 21.84 -5.63 2.44
C THR A 208 20.91 -5.50 1.23
N PRO A 209 21.26 -4.69 0.21
CA PRO A 209 20.49 -4.64 -1.04
C PRO A 209 20.38 -6.01 -1.72
N GLU A 210 21.41 -6.85 -1.61
CA GLU A 210 21.40 -8.25 -2.09
C GLU A 210 20.36 -9.10 -1.34
N PHE A 211 20.28 -8.97 0.00
CA PHE A 211 19.28 -9.69 0.78
C PHE A 211 17.85 -9.26 0.40
N VAL A 212 17.63 -7.95 0.24
CA VAL A 212 16.35 -7.42 -0.24
C VAL A 212 15.99 -8.02 -1.61
N ARG A 213 16.94 -8.02 -2.55
CA ARG A 213 16.77 -8.63 -3.87
C ARG A 213 16.40 -10.11 -3.76
N ASP A 214 17.11 -10.89 -2.95
CA ASP A 214 16.89 -12.33 -2.81
C ASP A 214 15.49 -12.64 -2.25
N GLU A 215 15.04 -11.91 -1.24
CA GLU A 215 13.70 -12.06 -0.67
C GLU A 215 12.60 -11.73 -1.68
N VAL A 216 12.80 -10.71 -2.52
CA VAL A 216 11.89 -10.33 -3.60
C VAL A 216 11.91 -11.36 -4.75
N ALA A 217 13.08 -11.88 -5.11
CA ALA A 217 13.23 -12.91 -6.15
C ALA A 217 12.53 -14.23 -5.77
N LEU A 218 12.61 -14.59 -4.48
CA LEU A 218 11.94 -15.77 -3.91
C LEU A 218 10.43 -15.55 -3.68
N GLY A 219 9.94 -14.31 -3.80
CA GLY A 219 8.54 -13.97 -3.56
C GLY A 219 8.14 -13.89 -2.08
N ARG A 220 9.12 -13.91 -1.15
CA ARG A 220 8.90 -13.79 0.30
C ARG A 220 8.81 -12.35 0.78
N ALA A 221 9.10 -11.41 -0.11
CA ALA A 221 8.92 -10.00 0.10
C ALA A 221 8.46 -9.30 -1.19
N ILE A 222 7.78 -8.17 -1.03
CA ILE A 222 7.37 -7.31 -2.14
C ILE A 222 7.72 -5.86 -1.88
N ILE A 223 7.86 -5.10 -2.97
CA ILE A 223 8.11 -3.66 -2.99
C ILE A 223 6.99 -3.04 -3.86
N PRO A 224 5.85 -2.65 -3.27
CA PRO A 224 4.73 -2.07 -4.02
C PRO A 224 5.12 -0.67 -4.51
N ALA A 225 5.38 -0.54 -5.80
CA ALA A 225 6.14 0.60 -6.32
C ALA A 225 5.82 0.87 -7.80
N ASN A 226 4.56 1.14 -8.10
CA ASN A 226 4.10 1.39 -9.47
C ASN A 226 4.93 2.49 -10.14
N ILE A 227 5.30 2.29 -11.41
CA ILE A 227 6.10 3.23 -12.20
C ILE A 227 5.44 4.61 -12.37
N ASN A 228 4.13 4.70 -12.21
CA ASN A 228 3.36 5.95 -12.24
C ASN A 228 3.16 6.59 -10.86
N HIS A 229 3.74 6.03 -9.79
CA HIS A 229 3.81 6.66 -8.47
C HIS A 229 5.25 6.98 -8.05
N PRO A 230 5.93 7.87 -8.78
CA PRO A 230 7.30 8.24 -8.46
C PRO A 230 7.46 9.07 -7.19
N GLU A 231 6.36 9.59 -6.62
CA GLU A 231 6.33 10.35 -5.37
C GLU A 231 6.55 9.48 -4.12
N SER A 232 6.24 8.18 -4.19
CA SER A 232 6.35 7.28 -3.03
C SER A 232 7.79 7.01 -2.63
N GLU A 233 8.05 7.00 -1.32
CA GLU A 233 9.30 6.56 -0.72
C GLU A 233 9.29 5.03 -0.57
N PRO A 234 10.22 4.29 -1.22
CA PRO A 234 10.16 2.83 -1.22
C PRO A 234 10.16 2.19 0.16
N MET A 235 9.38 1.12 0.31
CA MET A 235 9.30 0.28 1.50
C MET A 235 9.13 -1.19 1.08
N ILE A 236 9.35 -2.11 2.02
CA ILE A 236 9.23 -3.55 1.79
C ILE A 236 8.25 -4.20 2.75
N ILE A 237 7.49 -5.16 2.22
CA ILE A 237 6.57 -6.01 2.98
C ILE A 237 7.09 -7.44 2.88
N GLY A 238 7.47 -8.03 4.01
CA GLY A 238 7.94 -9.41 4.08
C GLY A 238 8.26 -9.84 5.50
N ARG A 239 8.21 -11.14 5.77
CA ARG A 239 8.37 -11.72 7.12
C ARG A 239 9.73 -11.42 7.76
N ASN A 240 10.76 -11.21 6.93
CA ASN A 240 12.13 -11.03 7.36
C ASN A 240 12.53 -9.55 7.56
N PHE A 241 11.55 -8.65 7.54
CA PHE A 241 11.70 -7.20 7.68
C PHE A 241 10.88 -6.68 8.86
N LEU A 242 10.94 -5.37 9.15
CA LEU A 242 10.04 -4.75 10.12
C LEU A 242 8.58 -5.03 9.74
N VAL A 243 7.74 -5.34 10.72
CA VAL A 243 6.29 -5.46 10.50
C VAL A 243 5.76 -4.10 10.05
N LYS A 244 4.96 -4.09 8.99
CA LYS A 244 4.39 -2.90 8.37
C LYS A 244 2.90 -2.79 8.68
N ILE A 245 2.38 -1.57 8.75
CA ILE A 245 0.97 -1.30 9.02
C ILE A 245 0.31 -0.52 7.89
N ASN A 246 -0.99 -0.77 7.68
CA ASN A 246 -1.83 -0.10 6.71
C ASN A 246 -2.88 0.76 7.43
N ALA A 247 -3.24 1.90 6.84
CA ALA A 247 -4.39 2.69 7.25
C ALA A 247 -5.38 2.82 6.08
N ASN A 248 -6.66 2.59 6.36
CA ASN A 248 -7.69 2.79 5.35
C ASN A 248 -8.27 4.19 5.47
N ILE A 249 -8.39 4.84 4.32
CA ILE A 249 -9.11 6.09 4.13
C ILE A 249 -10.15 5.88 3.03
N GLY A 250 -10.79 6.96 2.59
CA GLY A 250 -11.71 6.93 1.48
C GLY A 250 -12.95 7.74 1.77
N ASN A 251 -13.47 8.34 0.71
CA ASN A 251 -14.75 9.02 0.76
C ASN A 251 -15.90 8.00 0.91
N SER A 252 -17.03 8.48 1.39
CA SER A 252 -18.28 7.72 1.35
C SER A 252 -19.36 8.55 0.70
N ALA A 253 -20.45 7.90 0.26
CA ALA A 253 -21.62 8.60 -0.28
C ALA A 253 -22.26 9.63 0.68
N VAL A 254 -21.86 9.66 1.95
CA VAL A 254 -22.49 10.45 3.02
C VAL A 254 -21.63 11.63 3.48
N THR A 255 -20.29 11.52 3.42
CA THR A 255 -19.36 12.52 3.98
C THR A 255 -18.00 12.54 3.25
N SER A 256 -17.30 13.67 3.39
CA SER A 256 -15.89 13.94 3.04
C SER A 256 -15.66 14.81 1.80
N SER A 257 -14.59 15.62 1.86
CA SER A 257 -14.06 16.44 0.76
C SER A 257 -12.69 15.92 0.29
N ILE A 258 -12.20 16.41 -0.85
CA ILE A 258 -10.88 16.03 -1.37
C ILE A 258 -9.77 16.39 -0.38
N GLU A 259 -9.82 17.61 0.18
CA GLU A 259 -8.83 18.08 1.14
C GLU A 259 -8.84 17.26 2.43
N GLU A 260 -10.02 16.81 2.89
CA GLU A 260 -10.13 15.90 4.02
C GLU A 260 -9.50 14.53 3.74
N GLU A 261 -9.68 13.95 2.55
CA GLU A 261 -9.06 12.67 2.20
C GLU A 261 -7.54 12.78 2.09
N VAL A 262 -7.03 13.89 1.53
CA VAL A 262 -5.58 14.16 1.52
C VAL A 262 -5.06 14.32 2.95
N GLU A 263 -5.75 15.05 3.83
CA GLU A 263 -5.33 15.19 5.23
C GLU A 263 -5.37 13.86 5.98
N LYS A 264 -6.37 12.98 5.75
CA LYS A 264 -6.39 11.65 6.36
C LYS A 264 -5.18 10.81 5.94
N MET A 265 -4.78 10.87 4.67
CA MET A 265 -3.55 10.21 4.18
C MET A 265 -2.30 10.78 4.86
N VAL A 266 -2.17 12.11 4.93
CA VAL A 266 -1.05 12.79 5.60
C VAL A 266 -1.01 12.44 7.07
N TRP A 267 -2.15 12.44 7.75
CA TRP A 267 -2.25 12.11 9.16
C TRP A 267 -1.90 10.65 9.45
N ALA A 268 -2.36 9.73 8.60
CA ALA A 268 -2.05 8.30 8.72
C ALA A 268 -0.54 8.05 8.57
N SER A 269 0.07 8.56 7.49
CA SER A 269 1.51 8.43 7.25
C SER A 269 2.33 9.12 8.34
N ARG A 270 1.88 10.28 8.84
CA ARG A 270 2.45 10.96 10.02
C ARG A 270 2.43 10.11 11.29
N CYS A 271 1.36 9.35 11.50
CA CYS A 271 1.19 8.46 12.66
C CYS A 271 1.92 7.12 12.54
N GLY A 272 2.65 6.88 11.43
CA GLY A 272 3.44 5.67 11.23
C GLY A 272 2.85 4.68 10.25
N SER A 273 1.79 5.02 9.51
CA SER A 273 1.24 4.13 8.48
C SER A 273 2.25 3.96 7.34
N ASP A 274 2.65 2.72 7.06
CA ASP A 274 3.64 2.41 6.02
C ASP A 274 3.05 2.35 4.61
N ASN A 275 1.74 2.15 4.52
CA ASN A 275 0.93 2.19 3.31
C ASN A 275 -0.48 2.68 3.66
N VAL A 276 -1.22 3.14 2.66
CA VAL A 276 -2.59 3.63 2.83
C VAL A 276 -3.46 3.03 1.74
N MET A 277 -4.66 2.57 2.09
CA MET A 277 -5.64 2.15 1.09
C MET A 277 -6.73 3.20 0.92
N ASP A 278 -6.97 3.57 -0.34
CA ASP A 278 -8.15 4.33 -0.72
C ASP A 278 -9.32 3.36 -0.95
N LEU A 279 -10.23 3.30 0.01
CA LEU A 279 -11.45 2.50 -0.02
C LEU A 279 -12.69 3.33 -0.38
N SER A 280 -12.48 4.47 -1.07
CA SER A 280 -13.55 5.36 -1.55
C SER A 280 -14.66 4.62 -2.28
N THR A 281 -15.90 5.06 -2.03
CA THR A 281 -17.12 4.53 -2.69
C THR A 281 -18.08 5.66 -3.03
N GLY A 282 -18.91 5.47 -4.06
CA GLY A 282 -19.80 6.51 -4.58
C GLY A 282 -19.13 7.42 -5.60
N LYS A 283 -19.34 8.74 -5.48
CA LYS A 283 -18.90 9.73 -6.47
C LYS A 283 -17.45 10.17 -6.27
N ASN A 284 -16.85 10.72 -7.32
CA ASN A 284 -15.51 11.32 -7.34
C ASN A 284 -14.35 10.37 -6.98
N ILE A 285 -14.51 9.06 -7.08
CA ILE A 285 -13.47 8.09 -6.68
C ILE A 285 -12.17 8.33 -7.47
N HIS A 286 -12.26 8.45 -8.79
CA HIS A 286 -11.07 8.72 -9.62
C HIS A 286 -10.39 10.03 -9.22
N THR A 287 -11.18 11.10 -9.11
CA THR A 287 -10.66 12.44 -8.82
C THR A 287 -10.02 12.51 -7.45
N THR A 288 -10.69 12.02 -6.40
CA THR A 288 -10.16 11.96 -5.03
C THR A 288 -8.85 11.16 -4.98
N ARG A 289 -8.80 9.99 -5.64
CA ARG A 289 -7.60 9.16 -5.67
C ARG A 289 -6.41 9.84 -6.36
N GLU A 290 -6.65 10.62 -7.40
CA GLU A 290 -5.57 11.38 -8.07
C GLU A 290 -4.93 12.37 -7.08
N TRP A 291 -5.73 13.09 -6.29
CA TRP A 291 -5.21 13.97 -5.25
C TRP A 291 -4.43 13.22 -4.18
N ILE A 292 -4.90 12.06 -3.73
CA ILE A 292 -4.21 11.21 -2.76
C ILE A 292 -2.85 10.75 -3.31
N LEU A 293 -2.83 10.15 -4.51
CA LEU A 293 -1.61 9.59 -5.12
C LEU A 293 -0.54 10.65 -5.35
N ARG A 294 -0.90 11.81 -5.89
CA ARG A 294 0.04 12.91 -6.15
C ARG A 294 0.61 13.52 -4.87
N ASN A 295 -0.03 13.27 -3.73
CA ASN A 295 0.37 13.75 -2.42
C ASN A 295 0.91 12.64 -1.51
N SER A 296 0.90 11.37 -1.90
CA SER A 296 1.28 10.29 -1.00
C SER A 296 2.79 10.04 -1.00
N PRO A 297 3.46 10.04 0.17
CA PRO A 297 4.83 9.57 0.29
C PRO A 297 4.90 8.06 0.50
N VAL A 298 3.77 7.39 0.69
CA VAL A 298 3.68 5.94 0.97
C VAL A 298 2.91 5.23 -0.15
N PRO A 299 3.10 3.91 -0.35
CA PRO A 299 2.33 3.15 -1.31
C PRO A 299 0.82 3.26 -1.08
N ILE A 300 0.07 3.38 -2.17
CA ILE A 300 -1.39 3.44 -2.17
C ILE A 300 -1.97 2.13 -2.71
N GLY A 301 -2.86 1.52 -1.92
CA GLY A 301 -3.66 0.37 -2.34
C GLY A 301 -5.11 0.73 -2.63
N THR A 302 -5.78 -0.12 -3.42
CA THR A 302 -7.22 -0.01 -3.68
C THR A 302 -7.88 -1.38 -3.76
N VAL A 303 -9.21 -1.39 -3.80
CA VAL A 303 -10.02 -2.57 -4.19
C VAL A 303 -10.74 -2.24 -5.51
N PRO A 304 -10.19 -2.60 -6.68
CA PRO A 304 -10.72 -2.13 -7.98
C PRO A 304 -12.20 -2.45 -8.23
N ILE A 305 -12.72 -3.51 -7.60
CA ILE A 305 -14.13 -3.90 -7.75
C ILE A 305 -15.09 -2.84 -7.21
N TYR A 306 -14.66 -1.99 -6.27
CA TYR A 306 -15.51 -0.92 -5.71
C TYR A 306 -15.81 0.13 -6.77
N GLN A 307 -14.79 0.61 -7.48
CA GLN A 307 -15.01 1.57 -8.57
C GLN A 307 -15.70 0.92 -9.77
N ALA A 308 -15.35 -0.33 -10.11
CA ALA A 308 -16.02 -1.06 -11.19
C ALA A 308 -17.53 -1.19 -10.93
N LEU A 309 -17.94 -1.39 -9.67
CA LEU A 309 -19.34 -1.44 -9.26
C LEU A 309 -20.05 -0.08 -9.41
N GLU A 310 -19.37 1.03 -9.09
CA GLU A 310 -19.95 2.37 -9.34
C GLU A 310 -20.11 2.68 -10.83
N LYS A 311 -19.20 2.19 -11.69
CA LYS A 311 -19.33 2.32 -13.16
C LYS A 311 -20.58 1.63 -13.71
N VAL A 312 -21.16 0.67 -12.98
CA VAL A 312 -22.43 -0.01 -13.30
C VAL A 312 -23.57 0.40 -12.37
N ASN A 313 -23.49 1.58 -11.77
CA ASN A 313 -24.52 2.14 -10.88
C ASN A 313 -24.90 1.24 -9.69
N GLY A 314 -23.95 0.46 -9.17
CA GLY A 314 -24.21 -0.45 -8.05
C GLY A 314 -24.91 -1.77 -8.45
N ILE A 315 -25.19 -1.99 -9.74
CA ILE A 315 -25.85 -3.21 -10.22
C ILE A 315 -24.80 -4.29 -10.42
N ILE A 316 -24.69 -5.18 -9.43
CA ILE A 316 -23.68 -6.25 -9.41
C ILE A 316 -23.77 -7.12 -10.67
N GLU A 317 -24.97 -7.45 -11.12
CA GLU A 317 -25.23 -8.29 -12.28
C GLU A 317 -24.64 -7.71 -13.59
N ASP A 318 -24.47 -6.39 -13.66
CA ASP A 318 -23.95 -5.70 -14.84
C ASP A 318 -22.42 -5.64 -14.88
N LEU A 319 -21.73 -6.13 -13.83
CA LEU A 319 -20.27 -6.24 -13.83
C LEU A 319 -19.81 -7.22 -14.92
N THR A 320 -18.85 -6.79 -15.74
CA THR A 320 -18.18 -7.63 -16.73
C THR A 320 -16.66 -7.54 -16.61
N TRP A 321 -15.95 -8.47 -17.24
CA TRP A 321 -14.50 -8.43 -17.34
C TRP A 321 -14.01 -7.13 -17.98
N GLU A 322 -14.68 -6.63 -19.01
CA GLU A 322 -14.28 -5.43 -19.74
C GLU A 322 -14.29 -4.17 -18.87
N ILE A 323 -15.33 -4.03 -18.02
CA ILE A 323 -15.44 -2.90 -17.08
C ILE A 323 -14.36 -2.99 -16.01
N TYR A 324 -14.10 -4.20 -15.51
CA TYR A 324 -13.06 -4.41 -14.51
C TYR A 324 -11.65 -4.17 -15.08
N ARG A 325 -11.38 -4.69 -16.29
CA ARG A 325 -10.14 -4.49 -17.05
C ARG A 325 -9.85 -3.02 -17.29
N ASP A 326 -10.86 -2.26 -17.73
CA ASP A 326 -10.76 -0.80 -17.89
C ASP A 326 -10.41 -0.11 -16.57
N THR A 327 -11.02 -0.54 -15.47
CA THR A 327 -10.75 -0.01 -14.12
C THR A 327 -9.34 -0.33 -13.63
N LEU A 328 -8.80 -1.52 -13.93
CA LEU A 328 -7.41 -1.86 -13.62
C LEU A 328 -6.44 -0.93 -14.36
N ILE A 329 -6.64 -0.74 -15.67
CA ILE A 329 -5.77 0.11 -16.49
C ILE A 329 -5.81 1.55 -15.99
N GLU A 330 -7.01 2.08 -15.73
CA GLU A 330 -7.20 3.43 -15.17
C GLU A 330 -6.37 3.62 -13.89
N GLN A 331 -6.47 2.69 -12.93
CA GLN A 331 -5.77 2.81 -11.65
C GLN A 331 -4.26 2.56 -11.77
N CYS A 332 -3.84 1.67 -12.69
CA CYS A 332 -2.42 1.48 -13.01
C CYS A 332 -1.78 2.77 -13.54
N GLU A 333 -2.49 3.48 -14.42
CA GLU A 333 -2.03 4.75 -15.01
C GLU A 333 -1.98 5.89 -13.99
N GLN A 334 -2.91 5.92 -13.02
CA GLN A 334 -2.86 6.88 -11.92
C GLN A 334 -1.68 6.65 -10.98
N GLY A 335 -1.24 5.39 -10.81
CA GLY A 335 -0.13 5.02 -9.94
C GLY A 335 -0.50 4.21 -8.70
N VAL A 336 -1.64 3.51 -8.67
CA VAL A 336 -1.93 2.61 -7.54
C VAL A 336 -0.86 1.51 -7.46
N ASP A 337 -0.28 1.29 -6.29
CA ASP A 337 0.88 0.40 -6.11
C ASP A 337 0.50 -1.06 -5.90
N TYR A 338 -0.69 -1.32 -5.34
CA TYR A 338 -1.21 -2.67 -5.19
C TYR A 338 -2.74 -2.73 -5.26
N PHE A 339 -3.24 -3.87 -5.74
CA PHE A 339 -4.68 -4.13 -5.84
C PHE A 339 -5.10 -5.29 -4.94
N THR A 340 -6.10 -5.05 -4.11
CA THR A 340 -6.85 -6.13 -3.46
C THR A 340 -7.82 -6.77 -4.47
N ILE A 341 -7.50 -7.99 -4.89
CA ILE A 341 -8.24 -8.74 -5.91
C ILE A 341 -8.77 -10.03 -5.29
N HIS A 342 -10.09 -10.15 -5.19
CA HIS A 342 -10.79 -11.26 -4.56
C HIS A 342 -11.01 -12.43 -5.55
N ALA A 343 -9.94 -12.84 -6.24
CA ALA A 343 -10.00 -13.93 -7.23
C ALA A 343 -10.15 -15.33 -6.59
N GLY A 344 -9.96 -15.46 -5.28
CA GLY A 344 -10.17 -16.72 -4.54
C GLY A 344 -11.63 -17.05 -4.20
N VAL A 345 -12.56 -16.12 -4.41
CA VAL A 345 -14.00 -16.34 -4.16
C VAL A 345 -14.60 -17.12 -5.32
N LEU A 346 -14.53 -18.44 -5.26
CA LEU A 346 -15.03 -19.31 -6.33
C LEU A 346 -16.48 -19.71 -6.11
N LEU A 347 -17.22 -19.90 -7.20
CA LEU A 347 -18.65 -20.26 -7.19
C LEU A 347 -18.92 -21.46 -6.27
N ARG A 348 -18.04 -22.47 -6.31
CA ARG A 348 -18.15 -23.70 -5.50
C ARG A 348 -17.93 -23.48 -4.00
N TYR A 349 -17.32 -22.38 -3.59
CA TYR A 349 -17.08 -22.06 -2.17
C TYR A 349 -18.24 -21.29 -1.53
N VAL A 350 -19.04 -20.57 -2.32
CA VAL A 350 -20.18 -19.78 -1.81
C VAL A 350 -21.16 -20.61 -0.97
N PRO A 351 -21.54 -21.85 -1.34
CA PRO A 351 -22.41 -22.68 -0.50
C PRO A 351 -21.80 -23.07 0.86
N MET A 352 -20.47 -23.10 0.99
CA MET A 352 -19.80 -23.44 2.26
C MET A 352 -20.09 -22.40 3.34
N THR A 353 -20.28 -21.13 2.95
CA THR A 353 -20.58 -20.04 3.90
C THR A 353 -22.02 -20.04 4.40
N ALA A 354 -22.91 -20.87 3.85
CA ALA A 354 -24.32 -20.92 4.25
C ALA A 354 -24.52 -21.35 5.72
N LYS A 355 -23.52 -22.04 6.31
CA LYS A 355 -23.53 -22.49 7.70
C LYS A 355 -22.91 -21.50 8.68
N ARG A 356 -22.33 -20.40 8.18
CA ARG A 356 -21.68 -19.39 9.02
C ARG A 356 -22.68 -18.57 9.83
N VAL A 357 -22.24 -18.11 10.99
CA VAL A 357 -22.98 -17.18 11.85
C VAL A 357 -23.07 -15.80 11.19
N THR A 358 -21.98 -15.32 10.61
CA THR A 358 -21.90 -13.96 10.02
C THR A 358 -21.81 -13.95 8.48
N GLY A 359 -21.85 -15.12 7.85
CA GLY A 359 -21.83 -15.23 6.39
C GLY A 359 -20.52 -14.71 5.77
N ILE A 360 -20.66 -13.93 4.69
CA ILE A 360 -19.55 -13.27 3.98
C ILE A 360 -19.49 -11.81 4.42
N VAL A 361 -18.44 -11.43 5.15
CA VAL A 361 -18.26 -10.05 5.67
C VAL A 361 -17.31 -9.19 4.84
N SER A 362 -16.60 -9.78 3.88
CA SER A 362 -15.83 -9.00 2.91
C SER A 362 -16.78 -8.33 1.93
N ARG A 363 -16.72 -7.00 1.80
CA ARG A 363 -17.50 -6.25 0.80
C ARG A 363 -17.17 -6.73 -0.62
N GLY A 364 -15.89 -6.80 -0.96
CA GLY A 364 -15.44 -7.30 -2.28
C GLY A 364 -15.81 -8.77 -2.50
N GLY A 365 -15.65 -9.60 -1.47
CA GLY A 365 -16.05 -11.01 -1.54
C GLY A 365 -17.56 -11.20 -1.72
N ALA A 366 -18.38 -10.42 -1.02
CA ALA A 366 -19.84 -10.47 -1.14
C ALA A 366 -20.34 -10.03 -2.54
N ILE A 367 -19.70 -9.01 -3.13
CA ILE A 367 -19.98 -8.57 -4.51
C ILE A 367 -19.77 -9.72 -5.49
N LEU A 368 -18.62 -10.40 -5.42
CA LEU A 368 -18.29 -11.50 -6.33
C LEU A 368 -19.11 -12.75 -6.06
N ALA A 369 -19.39 -13.08 -4.80
CA ALA A 369 -20.28 -14.19 -4.45
C ALA A 369 -21.68 -13.97 -5.05
N LYS A 370 -22.24 -12.76 -4.92
CA LYS A 370 -23.53 -12.43 -5.55
C LYS A 370 -23.45 -12.49 -7.07
N TRP A 371 -22.40 -11.95 -7.69
CA TRP A 371 -22.21 -12.03 -9.14
C TRP A 371 -22.18 -13.48 -9.64
N CYS A 372 -21.43 -14.35 -8.97
CA CYS A 372 -21.31 -15.76 -9.31
C CYS A 372 -22.68 -16.47 -9.22
N LEU A 373 -23.48 -16.17 -8.19
CA LEU A 373 -24.81 -16.75 -8.01
C LEU A 373 -25.83 -16.25 -9.04
N SER A 374 -25.84 -14.94 -9.34
CA SER A 374 -26.77 -14.34 -10.31
C SER A 374 -26.54 -14.87 -11.73
N HIS A 375 -25.28 -15.08 -12.11
CA HIS A 375 -24.92 -15.59 -13.45
C HIS A 375 -24.74 -17.11 -13.52
N HIS A 376 -24.64 -17.78 -12.37
CA HIS A 376 -24.25 -19.18 -12.23
C HIS A 376 -22.95 -19.50 -13.02
N LYS A 377 -21.96 -18.61 -12.91
CA LYS A 377 -20.65 -18.70 -13.58
C LYS A 377 -19.53 -18.60 -12.56
N GLU A 378 -18.37 -19.17 -12.91
CA GLU A 378 -17.16 -19.01 -12.09
C GLU A 378 -16.69 -17.56 -12.09
N ASN A 379 -16.07 -17.14 -10.98
CA ASN A 379 -15.58 -15.79 -10.76
C ASN A 379 -14.74 -15.30 -11.95
N PHE A 380 -15.15 -14.19 -12.57
CA PHE A 380 -14.46 -13.66 -13.75
C PHE A 380 -13.05 -13.17 -13.43
N LEU A 381 -12.74 -12.82 -12.18
CA LEU A 381 -11.38 -12.47 -11.75
C LEU A 381 -10.46 -13.68 -11.75
N TYR A 382 -10.99 -14.85 -11.34
CA TYR A 382 -10.27 -16.11 -11.38
C TYR A 382 -10.03 -16.56 -12.83
N THR A 383 -11.06 -16.54 -13.66
CA THR A 383 -10.97 -17.03 -15.05
C THR A 383 -10.12 -16.14 -15.97
N ASN A 384 -9.97 -14.85 -15.65
CA ASN A 384 -9.12 -13.91 -16.39
C ASN A 384 -7.81 -13.56 -15.66
N PHE A 385 -7.40 -14.35 -14.66
CA PHE A 385 -6.29 -13.99 -13.77
C PHE A 385 -4.95 -13.80 -14.51
N GLU A 386 -4.67 -14.61 -15.54
CA GLU A 386 -3.48 -14.43 -16.39
C GLU A 386 -3.49 -13.07 -17.12
N GLU A 387 -4.65 -12.59 -17.58
CA GLU A 387 -4.77 -11.26 -18.22
C GLU A 387 -4.60 -10.12 -17.21
N ILE A 388 -5.08 -10.30 -15.96
CA ILE A 388 -4.82 -9.37 -14.86
C ILE A 388 -3.31 -9.25 -14.62
N CYS A 389 -2.57 -10.38 -14.63
CA CYS A 389 -1.12 -10.39 -14.47
C CYS A 389 -0.41 -9.59 -15.59
N GLU A 390 -0.84 -9.74 -16.85
CA GLU A 390 -0.31 -8.99 -18.00
C GLU A 390 -0.48 -7.48 -17.84
N ILE A 391 -1.63 -7.04 -17.31
CA ILE A 391 -1.88 -5.63 -17.03
C ILE A 391 -0.95 -5.15 -15.92
N MET A 392 -0.96 -5.82 -14.77
CA MET A 392 -0.22 -5.38 -13.58
C MET A 392 1.29 -5.36 -13.79
N LYS A 393 1.86 -6.34 -14.50
CA LYS A 393 3.31 -6.36 -14.80
C LYS A 393 3.77 -5.22 -15.70
N THR A 394 2.85 -4.63 -16.48
CA THR A 394 3.15 -3.48 -17.35
C THR A 394 3.48 -2.22 -16.55
N TYR A 395 3.03 -2.15 -15.29
CA TYR A 395 3.16 -0.94 -14.44
C TYR A 395 3.85 -1.20 -13.09
N ASP A 396 4.21 -2.45 -12.77
CA ASP A 396 4.70 -2.88 -11.45
C ASP A 396 3.67 -2.67 -10.31
N VAL A 397 2.42 -3.05 -10.58
CA VAL A 397 1.40 -3.13 -9.52
C VAL A 397 1.48 -4.51 -8.86
N SER A 398 1.49 -4.53 -7.52
CA SER A 398 1.52 -5.77 -6.75
C SER A 398 0.12 -6.33 -6.51
N PHE A 399 -0.01 -7.65 -6.43
CA PHE A 399 -1.23 -8.29 -5.94
C PHE A 399 -1.29 -8.23 -4.41
N SER A 400 -2.43 -7.81 -3.89
CA SER A 400 -2.93 -8.22 -2.58
C SER A 400 -4.07 -9.21 -2.84
N LEU A 401 -3.80 -10.51 -2.71
CA LEU A 401 -4.84 -11.52 -2.98
C LEU A 401 -5.84 -11.52 -1.82
N GLY A 402 -7.04 -11.02 -2.10
CA GLY A 402 -8.04 -10.67 -1.09
C GLY A 402 -8.69 -11.88 -0.43
N ASP A 403 -9.04 -11.74 0.84
CA ASP A 403 -9.67 -12.74 1.70
C ASP A 403 -11.20 -12.61 1.69
N GLY A 404 -11.80 -12.85 0.53
CA GLY A 404 -13.24 -12.66 0.31
C GLY A 404 -14.12 -13.51 1.22
N LEU A 405 -13.62 -14.64 1.69
CA LEU A 405 -14.28 -15.57 2.61
C LEU A 405 -13.65 -15.54 4.00
N ARG A 406 -13.01 -14.44 4.44
CA ARG A 406 -12.55 -14.31 5.84
C ARG A 406 -13.67 -14.46 6.88
N PRO A 407 -13.35 -14.90 8.12
CA PRO A 407 -14.33 -15.01 9.19
C PRO A 407 -14.72 -13.64 9.76
N GLY A 408 -16.03 -13.38 9.85
CA GLY A 408 -16.61 -12.19 10.48
C GLY A 408 -16.97 -12.36 11.94
N SER A 409 -16.80 -13.57 12.48
CA SER A 409 -16.97 -13.88 13.88
C SER A 409 -16.03 -15.01 14.28
N THR A 410 -15.71 -15.10 15.57
CA THR A 410 -14.86 -16.18 16.10
C THR A 410 -15.46 -17.57 15.90
N ALA A 411 -16.78 -17.68 15.70
CA ALA A 411 -17.46 -18.93 15.42
C ALA A 411 -17.22 -19.44 13.99
N ASP A 412 -16.87 -18.54 13.07
CA ASP A 412 -16.63 -18.84 11.65
C ASP A 412 -15.13 -19.04 11.35
N ALA A 413 -14.26 -18.86 12.35
CA ALA A 413 -12.81 -18.94 12.19
C ALA A 413 -12.34 -20.36 11.83
N ASN A 414 -11.36 -20.43 10.92
CA ASN A 414 -10.71 -21.66 10.46
C ASN A 414 -11.65 -22.65 9.77
N ASP A 415 -12.79 -22.17 9.25
CA ASP A 415 -13.76 -23.03 8.57
C ASP A 415 -13.31 -23.45 7.16
N GLU A 416 -14.10 -24.35 6.56
CA GLU A 416 -13.83 -24.90 5.23
C GLU A 416 -13.78 -23.81 4.15
N ALA A 417 -14.66 -22.80 4.20
CA ALA A 417 -14.71 -21.73 3.22
C ALA A 417 -13.44 -20.87 3.25
N GLN A 418 -12.98 -20.51 4.46
CA GLN A 418 -11.77 -19.71 4.64
C GLN A 418 -10.53 -20.43 4.09
N PHE A 419 -10.33 -21.71 4.46
CA PHE A 419 -9.13 -22.42 4.03
C PHE A 419 -9.18 -22.86 2.56
N SER A 420 -10.36 -23.12 2.01
CA SER A 420 -10.52 -23.39 0.56
C SER A 420 -10.13 -22.17 -0.29
N GLU A 421 -10.49 -20.96 0.16
CA GLU A 421 -10.01 -19.73 -0.47
C GLU A 421 -8.50 -19.61 -0.32
N LEU A 422 -7.93 -19.77 0.89
CA LEU A 422 -6.49 -19.66 1.14
C LEU A 422 -5.65 -20.59 0.23
N GLU A 423 -6.07 -21.84 0.07
CA GLU A 423 -5.40 -22.78 -0.84
C GLU A 423 -5.45 -22.31 -2.30
N THR A 424 -6.58 -21.73 -2.71
CA THR A 424 -6.74 -21.12 -4.04
C THR A 424 -5.84 -19.89 -4.20
N LEU A 425 -5.68 -19.05 -3.16
CA LEU A 425 -4.75 -17.93 -3.21
C LEU A 425 -3.30 -18.41 -3.39
N GLY A 426 -2.95 -19.56 -2.81
CA GLY A 426 -1.67 -20.22 -3.06
C GLY A 426 -1.45 -20.62 -4.51
N GLU A 427 -2.46 -21.20 -5.16
CA GLU A 427 -2.44 -21.49 -6.61
C GLU A 427 -2.25 -20.21 -7.43
N LEU A 428 -3.07 -19.19 -7.17
CA LEU A 428 -3.02 -17.90 -7.87
C LEU A 428 -1.66 -17.19 -7.69
N THR A 429 -1.02 -17.35 -6.53
CA THR A 429 0.33 -16.85 -6.28
C THR A 429 1.36 -17.45 -7.23
N GLN A 430 1.28 -18.76 -7.49
CA GLN A 430 2.19 -19.42 -8.44
C GLN A 430 1.98 -18.91 -9.87
N ILE A 431 0.72 -18.64 -10.24
CA ILE A 431 0.38 -18.03 -11.54
C ILE A 431 0.96 -16.61 -11.62
N ALA A 432 0.76 -15.77 -10.60
CA ALA A 432 1.32 -14.42 -10.57
C ALA A 432 2.85 -14.41 -10.63
N TRP A 433 3.53 -15.31 -9.91
CA TRP A 433 4.99 -15.43 -9.93
C TRP A 433 5.57 -15.95 -11.24
N LYS A 434 4.80 -16.74 -12.01
CA LYS A 434 5.16 -17.12 -13.39
C LYS A 434 5.19 -15.90 -14.32
N HIS A 435 4.36 -14.89 -14.05
CA HIS A 435 4.41 -13.57 -14.70
C HIS A 435 5.36 -12.58 -14.03
N GLU A 436 6.03 -13.01 -12.96
CA GLU A 436 6.90 -12.18 -12.13
C GLU A 436 6.17 -10.95 -11.56
N VAL A 437 4.88 -11.10 -11.25
CA VAL A 437 4.09 -10.09 -10.54
C VAL A 437 4.23 -10.32 -9.04
N GLN A 438 4.59 -9.27 -8.33
CA GLN A 438 4.76 -9.27 -6.88
C GLN A 438 3.42 -9.59 -6.19
N THR A 439 3.42 -10.46 -5.18
CA THR A 439 2.18 -10.94 -4.56
C THR A 439 2.31 -11.03 -3.05
N MET A 440 1.31 -10.50 -2.34
CA MET A 440 1.04 -10.75 -0.93
C MET A 440 -0.38 -11.30 -0.77
N ILE A 441 -0.63 -11.95 0.36
CA ILE A 441 -1.89 -12.63 0.67
C ILE A 441 -2.61 -11.84 1.77
N GLU A 442 -3.92 -11.64 1.65
CA GLU A 442 -4.74 -11.18 2.76
C GLU A 442 -5.25 -12.36 3.58
N GLY A 443 -5.35 -12.15 4.88
CA GLY A 443 -5.62 -13.15 5.89
C GLY A 443 -6.70 -12.70 6.87
N PRO A 444 -7.17 -13.64 7.70
CA PRO A 444 -8.43 -13.52 8.41
C PRO A 444 -8.56 -12.32 9.34
N GLY A 445 -9.83 -12.03 9.63
CA GLY A 445 -10.26 -11.10 10.66
C GLY A 445 -10.44 -11.76 12.03
N HIS A 446 -11.68 -12.13 12.37
CA HIS A 446 -12.03 -12.54 13.73
C HIS A 446 -11.55 -13.96 14.06
N VAL A 447 -10.42 -14.09 14.74
CA VAL A 447 -9.81 -15.38 15.10
C VAL A 447 -9.45 -15.43 16.58
N PRO A 448 -9.93 -16.43 17.36
CA PRO A 448 -9.52 -16.56 18.75
C PRO A 448 -8.04 -16.94 18.87
N MET A 449 -7.36 -16.45 19.92
CA MET A 449 -5.89 -16.56 20.06
C MET A 449 -5.30 -17.96 19.82
N HIS A 450 -6.00 -19.02 20.27
CA HIS A 450 -5.53 -20.41 20.13
C HIS A 450 -5.53 -20.92 18.68
N MET A 451 -6.19 -20.24 17.75
CA MET A 451 -6.29 -20.59 16.32
C MET A 451 -5.38 -19.73 15.42
N ILE A 452 -4.77 -18.66 15.94
CA ILE A 452 -3.92 -17.75 15.16
C ILE A 452 -2.73 -18.49 14.54
N LYS A 453 -2.09 -19.37 15.32
CA LYS A 453 -0.91 -20.13 14.86
C LYS A 453 -1.21 -21.01 13.64
N GLU A 454 -2.35 -21.69 13.63
CA GLU A 454 -2.75 -22.56 12.52
C GLU A 454 -2.91 -21.76 11.21
N ASN A 455 -3.46 -20.55 11.28
CA ASN A 455 -3.59 -19.67 10.11
C ASN A 455 -2.23 -19.34 9.51
N MET A 456 -1.27 -18.96 10.34
CA MET A 456 0.09 -18.65 9.89
C MET A 456 0.76 -19.87 9.26
N GLU A 457 0.67 -21.04 9.90
CA GLU A 457 1.28 -22.28 9.40
C GLU A 457 0.67 -22.73 8.06
N LYS A 458 -0.66 -22.62 7.92
CA LYS A 458 -1.35 -22.93 6.65
C LYS A 458 -0.98 -21.96 5.55
N GLN A 459 -0.91 -20.67 5.82
CA GLN A 459 -0.53 -19.67 4.82
C GLN A 459 0.90 -19.88 4.33
N LEU A 460 1.87 -20.07 5.23
CA LEU A 460 3.27 -20.33 4.86
C LEU A 460 3.38 -21.53 3.92
N LYS A 461 2.64 -22.61 4.23
CA LYS A 461 2.64 -23.85 3.46
C LYS A 461 1.93 -23.72 2.11
N ALA A 462 0.72 -23.15 2.10
CA ALA A 462 -0.13 -23.10 0.91
C ALA A 462 0.32 -22.01 -0.08
N CYS A 463 0.82 -20.89 0.42
CA CYS A 463 1.13 -19.70 -0.38
C CYS A 463 2.63 -19.50 -0.63
N GLY A 464 3.47 -20.50 -0.37
CA GLY A 464 4.91 -20.45 -0.68
C GLY A 464 5.68 -19.40 0.10
N GLU A 465 5.31 -19.11 1.35
CA GLU A 465 5.89 -18.05 2.18
C GLU A 465 5.72 -16.61 1.64
N ALA A 466 4.77 -16.37 0.72
CA ALA A 466 4.42 -15.01 0.30
C ALA A 466 4.05 -14.12 1.50
N PRO A 467 4.31 -12.79 1.47
CA PRO A 467 3.96 -11.89 2.56
C PRO A 467 2.47 -11.98 2.93
N PHE A 468 2.16 -11.87 4.23
CA PHE A 468 0.81 -12.05 4.75
C PHE A 468 0.31 -10.79 5.47
N ILE A 469 -0.81 -10.24 5.02
CA ILE A 469 -1.51 -9.09 5.59
C ILE A 469 -2.72 -9.60 6.37
N HIS A 470 -2.92 -9.13 7.60
CA HIS A 470 -4.06 -9.50 8.42
C HIS A 470 -4.95 -8.29 8.73
N TRP A 471 -6.25 -8.51 8.73
CA TRP A 471 -7.23 -7.60 9.30
C TRP A 471 -7.40 -7.83 10.80
N GLY A 472 -6.36 -7.51 11.58
CA GLY A 472 -6.34 -7.78 13.02
C GLY A 472 -7.42 -7.01 13.80
N LEU A 473 -8.37 -7.74 14.39
CA LEU A 473 -9.37 -7.24 15.34
C LEU A 473 -9.41 -8.12 16.60
#